data_AF-A0A8S0FWR3-F1
#
_entry.id   AF-A0A8S0FWR3-F1
#
_cell.length_a   1.000
_cell.length_b   1.000
_cell.length_c   1.000
_cell.angle_alpha   90.00
_cell.angle_beta   90.00
_cell.angle_gamma   90.00
#
_symmetry.space_group_name_H-M   'P 1'
#
loop_
_entity.id
_entity.type
_entity.pdbx_description
1 polymer ?
#
loop_
_entity_poly.entity_id
_entity_poly.type
_entity_poly.pdbx_seq_one_letter_code
_entity_poly.pdbx_strand_id
1 'polypeptide(L)'
;MEYGPALSALGYGGFYLALAWLALRRYPSLGRPLVLAALALGGAFTTLAIPLALSARWTAMAWALEGLGILWLGVQQQQRRMSYSGTALLVLAVCSALWAQMNGMSALSLVLIFAVLSLSWLAAAWLWRNIQLQGSWVLLAGGLIFWIIALIGASQLVLKKPASDSLVLSGVLALMAISVWGWRIVSGRLAWWELDVSKWLLWPTMLVMLLSQISQHEIFAAGWQNLAWCLALPAAGALLWRDAETLPPRLSRLAHLSLFWMILLALAAELFWFAQDLPWGMAAWGSGLMMAAGGLLIFLVHEAVHRQLWPFRSWPALYASQAMIPVAE
;
A
#
# COMPACT_ATOMS: atom_id res chain seq x y z
N MET A 1 -10.92 38.32 -1.63
CA MET A 1 -12.27 37.72 -1.43
C MET A 1 -12.28 36.30 -1.99
N GLU A 2 -11.63 35.37 -1.30
CA GLU A 2 -11.25 34.06 -1.87
C GLU A 2 -12.37 33.00 -1.79
N TYR A 3 -13.36 33.18 -0.90
CA TYR A 3 -14.47 32.24 -0.68
C TYR A 3 -15.81 32.68 -1.30
N GLY A 4 -15.84 33.80 -2.05
CA GLY A 4 -17.06 34.36 -2.62
C GLY A 4 -17.84 33.40 -3.54
N PRO A 5 -17.17 32.70 -4.48
CA PRO A 5 -17.81 31.70 -5.33
C PRO A 5 -18.38 30.50 -4.54
N ALA A 6 -17.72 30.15 -3.45
CA ALA A 6 -18.03 29.00 -2.62
C ALA A 6 -19.29 29.17 -1.77
N LEU A 7 -19.37 30.31 -1.09
CA LEU A 7 -20.55 30.71 -0.32
C LEU A 7 -21.75 30.91 -1.24
N SER A 8 -21.51 31.38 -2.47
CA SER A 8 -22.55 31.50 -3.49
C SER A 8 -23.05 30.12 -3.94
N ALA A 9 -22.16 29.18 -4.25
CA ALA A 9 -22.52 27.81 -4.63
C ALA A 9 -23.27 27.06 -3.49
N LEU A 10 -22.83 27.21 -2.24
CA LEU A 10 -23.54 26.70 -1.05
C LEU A 10 -24.91 27.35 -0.90
N GLY A 11 -24.99 28.67 -1.08
CA GLY A 11 -26.25 29.42 -1.02
C GLY A 11 -27.25 28.96 -2.07
N TYR A 12 -26.82 28.82 -3.32
CA TYR A 12 -27.66 28.30 -4.42
C TYR A 12 -28.05 26.85 -4.19
N GLY A 13 -27.12 25.97 -3.76
CA GLY A 13 -27.41 24.58 -3.44
C GLY A 13 -28.46 24.44 -2.32
N GLY A 14 -28.26 25.18 -1.21
CA GLY A 14 -29.22 25.23 -0.11
C GLY A 14 -30.58 25.80 -0.52
N PHE A 15 -30.59 26.84 -1.36
CA PHE A 15 -31.81 27.44 -1.89
C PHE A 15 -32.61 26.44 -2.75
N TYR A 16 -31.96 25.73 -3.68
CA TYR A 16 -32.64 24.73 -4.53
C TYR A 16 -33.12 23.51 -3.74
N LEU A 17 -32.37 23.06 -2.73
CA LEU A 17 -32.81 21.99 -1.82
C LEU A 17 -34.02 22.42 -0.97
N ALA A 18 -34.02 23.64 -0.45
CA ALA A 18 -35.16 24.20 0.28
C ALA A 18 -36.39 24.34 -0.61
N LEU A 19 -36.22 24.77 -1.86
CA LEU A 19 -37.29 24.86 -2.87
C LEU A 19 -37.86 23.50 -3.23
N ALA A 20 -37.00 22.49 -3.43
CA ALA A 20 -37.43 21.12 -3.69
C ALA A 20 -38.22 20.54 -2.51
N TRP A 21 -37.77 20.79 -1.28
CA TRP A 21 -38.46 20.38 -0.06
C TRP A 21 -39.81 21.09 0.12
N LEU A 22 -39.87 22.39 -0.14
CA LEU A 22 -41.09 23.18 -0.06
C LEU A 22 -42.11 22.74 -1.15
N ALA A 23 -41.64 22.46 -2.36
CA ALA A 23 -42.46 21.97 -3.46
C ALA A 23 -43.01 20.56 -3.18
N LEU A 24 -42.21 19.67 -2.58
CA LEU A 24 -42.66 18.35 -2.12
C LEU A 24 -43.74 18.44 -1.04
N ARG A 25 -43.60 19.37 -0.09
CA ARG A 25 -44.60 19.60 0.96
C ARG A 25 -45.92 20.16 0.41
N ARG A 26 -45.87 20.92 -0.68
CA ARG A 26 -47.03 21.69 -1.17
C ARG A 26 -47.77 21.03 -2.34
N TYR A 27 -47.09 20.24 -3.18
CA TYR A 27 -47.68 19.61 -4.37
C TYR A 27 -47.11 18.19 -4.66
N PRO A 28 -47.60 17.15 -3.96
CA PRO A 28 -47.05 15.80 -4.05
C PRO A 28 -47.27 15.05 -5.39
N SER A 29 -48.22 15.47 -6.23
CA SER A 29 -48.61 14.74 -7.45
C SER A 29 -48.17 15.38 -8.78
N LEU A 30 -48.10 16.72 -8.90
CA LEU A 30 -47.78 17.45 -10.14
C LEU A 30 -46.32 17.95 -10.22
N GLY A 31 -45.62 18.05 -9.09
CA GLY A 31 -44.28 18.65 -9.01
C GLY A 31 -43.10 17.69 -9.21
N ARG A 32 -43.33 16.39 -9.42
CA ARG A 32 -42.25 15.37 -9.43
C ARG A 32 -41.08 15.67 -10.37
N PRO A 33 -41.27 16.09 -11.64
CA PRO A 33 -40.16 16.40 -12.53
C PRO A 33 -39.36 17.62 -12.07
N LEU A 34 -40.06 18.67 -11.60
CA LEU A 34 -39.46 19.91 -11.13
C LEU A 34 -38.67 19.71 -9.83
N VAL A 35 -39.21 18.89 -8.93
CA VAL A 35 -38.55 18.49 -7.68
C VAL A 35 -37.30 17.66 -7.96
N LEU A 36 -37.36 16.71 -8.89
CA LEU A 36 -36.19 15.92 -9.28
C LEU A 36 -35.11 16.79 -9.93
N ALA A 37 -35.49 17.75 -10.78
CA ALA A 37 -34.55 18.72 -11.35
C ALA A 37 -33.95 19.65 -10.30
N ALA A 38 -34.75 20.15 -9.35
CA ALA A 38 -34.27 21.01 -8.26
C ALA A 38 -33.40 20.26 -7.24
N LEU A 39 -33.69 18.98 -6.96
CA LEU A 39 -32.81 18.11 -6.17
C LEU A 39 -31.50 17.82 -6.91
N ALA A 40 -31.55 17.55 -8.22
CA ALA A 40 -30.37 17.32 -9.02
C ALA A 40 -29.48 18.57 -9.12
N LEU A 41 -30.08 19.75 -9.33
CA LEU A 41 -29.38 21.04 -9.34
C LEU A 41 -28.86 21.42 -7.96
N GLY A 42 -29.68 21.23 -6.91
CA GLY A 42 -29.29 21.46 -5.52
C GLY A 42 -28.10 20.58 -5.13
N GLY A 43 -28.18 19.28 -5.40
CA GLY A 43 -27.09 18.33 -5.23
C GLY A 43 -25.85 18.73 -6.02
N ALA A 44 -25.99 19.05 -7.32
CA ALA A 44 -24.87 19.47 -8.15
C ALA A 44 -24.18 20.74 -7.62
N PHE A 45 -24.93 21.76 -7.19
CA PHE A 45 -24.37 22.97 -6.59
C PHE A 45 -23.75 22.73 -5.22
N THR A 46 -24.30 21.83 -4.41
CA THR A 46 -23.68 21.43 -3.13
C THR A 46 -22.38 20.66 -3.35
N THR A 47 -22.34 19.72 -4.30
CA THR A 47 -21.12 18.97 -4.66
C THR A 47 -20.08 19.88 -5.31
N LEU A 48 -20.49 20.92 -6.05
CA LEU A 48 -19.60 21.97 -6.56
C LEU A 48 -19.14 22.95 -5.47
N ALA A 49 -19.95 23.19 -4.44
CA ALA A 49 -19.53 24.05 -3.34
C ALA A 49 -18.38 23.44 -2.53
N ILE A 50 -18.19 22.12 -2.55
CA ILE A 50 -17.05 21.43 -1.93
C ILE A 50 -15.70 21.90 -2.52
N PRO A 51 -15.39 21.74 -3.83
CA PRO A 51 -14.16 22.26 -4.43
C PRO A 51 -13.98 23.77 -4.33
N LEU A 52 -15.08 24.52 -4.27
CA LEU A 52 -15.03 25.98 -4.20
C LEU A 52 -14.80 26.49 -2.77
N ALA A 53 -15.33 25.83 -1.74
CA ALA A 53 -15.25 26.26 -0.32
C ALA A 53 -14.06 25.67 0.42
N LEU A 54 -13.67 24.46 0.03
CA LEU A 54 -12.70 23.66 0.74
C LEU A 54 -11.44 23.50 -0.13
N SER A 55 -10.27 23.53 0.51
CA SER A 55 -9.02 23.31 -0.21
C SER A 55 -9.02 21.94 -0.89
N ALA A 56 -8.27 21.79 -1.99
CA ALA A 56 -8.20 20.56 -2.79
C ALA A 56 -8.01 19.27 -1.95
N ARG A 57 -7.37 19.41 -0.78
CA ARG A 57 -7.19 18.35 0.22
C ARG A 57 -8.52 17.77 0.74
N TRP A 58 -9.42 18.65 1.17
CA TRP A 58 -10.73 18.29 1.73
C TRP A 58 -11.70 17.80 0.65
N THR A 59 -11.62 18.40 -0.53
CA THR A 59 -12.41 17.98 -1.70
C THR A 59 -12.10 16.56 -2.12
N ALA A 60 -10.81 16.19 -2.17
CA ALA A 60 -10.42 14.81 -2.46
C ALA A 60 -11.03 13.82 -1.45
N MET A 61 -10.98 14.11 -0.15
CA MET A 61 -11.57 13.24 0.88
C MET A 61 -13.10 13.18 0.77
N ALA A 62 -13.76 14.32 0.57
CA ALA A 62 -15.22 14.39 0.45
C ALA A 62 -15.72 13.62 -0.78
N TRP A 63 -15.12 13.84 -1.95
CA TRP A 63 -15.48 13.09 -3.17
C TRP A 63 -15.14 11.60 -3.06
N ALA A 64 -14.08 11.22 -2.35
CA ALA A 64 -13.76 9.82 -2.12
C ALA A 64 -14.83 9.12 -1.27
N LEU A 65 -15.38 9.80 -0.25
CA LEU A 65 -16.43 9.27 0.61
C LEU A 65 -17.80 9.29 -0.07
N GLU A 66 -18.14 10.39 -0.75
CA GLU A 66 -19.39 10.54 -1.50
C GLU A 66 -19.45 9.55 -2.66
N GLY A 67 -18.34 9.37 -3.39
CA GLY A 67 -18.23 8.41 -4.49
C GLY A 67 -18.43 6.97 -4.02
N LEU A 68 -17.84 6.61 -2.88
CA LEU A 68 -18.08 5.31 -2.24
C LEU A 68 -19.55 5.15 -1.82
N GLY A 69 -20.16 6.17 -1.23
CA GLY A 69 -21.56 6.15 -0.79
C GLY A 69 -22.53 5.95 -1.95
N ILE A 70 -22.35 6.71 -3.05
CA ILE A 70 -23.15 6.57 -4.28
C ILE A 70 -22.95 5.18 -4.88
N LEU A 71 -21.72 4.68 -4.91
CA LEU A 71 -21.40 3.35 -5.43
C LEU A 71 -22.10 2.27 -4.61
N TRP A 72 -22.03 2.34 -3.28
CA TRP A 72 -22.70 1.41 -2.37
C TRP A 72 -24.22 1.41 -2.57
N LEU A 73 -24.85 2.59 -2.65
CA LEU A 73 -26.27 2.71 -2.94
C LEU A 73 -26.63 2.13 -4.31
N GLY A 74 -25.81 2.38 -5.34
CA GLY A 74 -26.01 1.82 -6.68
C GLY A 74 -25.96 0.29 -6.70
N VAL A 75 -25.06 -0.31 -5.91
CA VAL A 75 -24.98 -1.78 -5.76
C VAL A 75 -26.21 -2.32 -5.02
N GLN A 76 -26.64 -1.68 -3.93
CA GLN A 76 -27.83 -2.10 -3.18
C GLN A 76 -29.11 -2.01 -4.01
N GLN A 77 -29.23 -0.98 -4.85
CA GLN A 77 -30.40 -0.77 -5.72
C GLN A 77 -30.30 -1.54 -7.06
N GLN A 78 -29.26 -2.35 -7.28
CA GLN A 78 -28.99 -3.05 -8.55
C GLN A 78 -28.94 -2.11 -9.77
N GLN A 79 -28.66 -0.81 -9.55
CA GLN A 79 -28.59 0.20 -10.60
C GLN A 79 -27.15 0.45 -11.02
N ARG A 80 -26.71 -0.30 -12.04
CA ARG A 80 -25.34 -0.21 -12.58
C ARG A 80 -24.91 1.21 -12.95
N ARG A 81 -25.82 2.03 -13.50
CA ARG A 81 -25.54 3.42 -13.88
C ARG A 81 -25.12 4.29 -12.70
N MET A 82 -25.76 4.09 -11.54
CA MET A 82 -25.43 4.80 -10.30
C MET A 82 -24.08 4.32 -9.73
N SER A 83 -23.77 3.02 -9.83
CA SER A 83 -22.45 2.51 -9.44
C SER A 83 -21.32 3.11 -10.29
N TYR A 84 -21.55 3.30 -11.59
CA TYR A 84 -20.57 3.95 -12.48
C TYR A 84 -20.34 5.43 -12.12
N SER A 85 -21.38 6.17 -11.77
CA SER A 85 -21.21 7.57 -11.33
C SER A 85 -20.43 7.65 -10.01
N GLY A 86 -20.65 6.72 -9.08
CA GLY A 86 -19.86 6.61 -7.85
C GLY A 86 -18.37 6.33 -8.14
N THR A 87 -18.06 5.40 -9.04
CA THR A 87 -16.67 5.15 -9.46
C THR A 87 -16.04 6.35 -10.17
N ALA A 88 -16.80 7.08 -10.99
CA ALA A 88 -16.30 8.28 -11.65
C ALA A 88 -15.91 9.36 -10.63
N LEU A 89 -16.70 9.52 -9.56
CA LEU A 89 -16.40 10.44 -8.47
C LEU A 89 -15.15 10.01 -7.68
N LEU A 90 -14.94 8.70 -7.48
CA LEU A 90 -13.69 8.18 -6.90
C LEU A 90 -12.46 8.51 -7.76
N VAL A 91 -12.59 8.51 -9.09
CA VAL A 91 -11.50 8.92 -10.01
C VAL A 91 -11.26 10.43 -9.93
N LEU A 92 -12.33 11.25 -9.86
CA LEU A 92 -12.19 12.69 -9.65
C LEU A 92 -11.52 13.04 -8.32
N ALA A 93 -11.77 12.26 -7.27
CA ALA A 93 -11.06 12.38 -6.00
C ALA A 93 -9.54 12.18 -6.16
N VAL A 94 -9.10 11.24 -7.02
CA VAL A 94 -7.68 11.06 -7.34
C VAL A 94 -7.12 12.31 -8.02
N CYS A 95 -7.81 12.85 -9.02
CA CYS A 95 -7.36 14.08 -9.69
C CYS A 95 -7.20 15.23 -8.70
N SER A 96 -8.14 15.36 -7.76
CA SER A 96 -8.07 16.38 -6.69
C SER A 96 -6.90 16.14 -5.73
N ALA A 97 -6.64 14.88 -5.34
CA ALA A 97 -5.51 14.51 -4.50
C ALA A 97 -4.15 14.78 -5.17
N LEU A 98 -4.02 14.48 -6.47
CA LEU A 98 -2.81 14.77 -7.26
C LEU A 98 -2.59 16.28 -7.37
N TRP A 99 -3.64 17.05 -7.64
CA TRP A 99 -3.57 18.51 -7.64
C TRP A 99 -3.13 19.06 -6.28
N ALA A 100 -3.70 18.53 -5.19
CA ALA A 100 -3.30 18.92 -3.85
C ALA A 100 -1.81 18.62 -3.60
N GLN A 101 -1.30 17.49 -4.10
CA GLN A 101 0.11 17.09 -3.97
C GLN A 101 1.05 18.03 -4.71
N MET A 102 0.71 18.45 -5.93
CA MET A 102 1.48 19.42 -6.72
C MET A 102 1.61 20.79 -6.04
N ASN A 103 0.60 21.18 -5.25
CA ASN A 103 0.60 22.44 -4.50
C ASN A 103 1.35 22.37 -3.15
N GLY A 104 2.01 21.24 -2.87
CA GLY A 104 2.69 20.99 -1.60
C GLY A 104 1.70 20.63 -0.49
N MET A 105 1.91 19.46 0.11
CA MET A 105 1.10 18.96 1.22
C MET A 105 1.98 18.65 2.43
N SER A 106 1.47 18.91 3.63
CA SER A 106 2.12 18.41 4.84
C SER A 106 1.98 16.90 4.91
N ALA A 107 2.90 16.23 5.61
CA ALA A 107 2.86 14.77 5.82
C ALA A 107 1.50 14.31 6.37
N LEU A 108 0.92 15.06 7.32
CA LEU A 108 -0.40 14.78 7.88
C LEU A 108 -1.51 14.81 6.81
N SER A 109 -1.54 15.84 5.96
CA SER A 109 -2.53 15.88 4.88
C SER A 109 -2.33 14.78 3.84
N LEU A 110 -1.08 14.41 3.55
CA LEU A 110 -0.76 13.30 2.65
C LEU A 110 -1.32 11.98 3.21
N VAL A 111 -1.04 11.67 4.48
CA VAL A 111 -1.58 10.46 5.15
C VAL A 111 -3.10 10.44 5.07
N LEU A 112 -3.76 11.52 5.51
CA LEU A 112 -5.22 11.55 5.61
C LEU A 112 -5.88 11.35 4.24
N ILE A 113 -5.45 12.10 3.22
CA ILE A 113 -6.05 12.03 1.88
C ILE A 113 -5.85 10.65 1.30
N PHE A 114 -4.62 10.15 1.25
CA PHE A 114 -4.32 8.87 0.59
C PHE A 114 -4.83 7.67 1.40
N ALA A 115 -4.94 7.76 2.73
CA ALA A 115 -5.57 6.72 3.55
C ALA A 115 -7.08 6.64 3.28
N VAL A 116 -7.79 7.78 3.28
CA VAL A 116 -9.23 7.82 2.92
C VAL A 116 -9.44 7.30 1.51
N LEU A 117 -8.62 7.74 0.57
CA LEU A 117 -8.73 7.37 -0.83
C LEU A 117 -8.44 5.87 -1.04
N SER A 118 -7.43 5.33 -0.37
CA SER A 118 -7.12 3.90 -0.36
C SER A 118 -8.27 3.08 0.20
N LEU A 119 -8.79 3.42 1.38
CA LEU A 119 -9.90 2.71 2.01
C LEU A 119 -11.17 2.75 1.15
N SER A 120 -11.48 3.90 0.54
CA SER A 120 -12.60 4.04 -0.38
C SER A 120 -12.43 3.18 -1.63
N TRP A 121 -11.21 3.13 -2.20
CA TRP A 121 -10.93 2.31 -3.38
C TRP A 121 -10.96 0.81 -3.06
N LEU A 122 -10.45 0.38 -1.90
CA LEU A 122 -10.56 -1.01 -1.45
C LEU A 122 -12.02 -1.40 -1.19
N ALA A 123 -12.81 -0.54 -0.55
CA ALA A 123 -14.24 -0.80 -0.35
C ALA A 123 -14.99 -0.86 -1.69
N ALA A 124 -14.66 0.03 -2.63
CA ALA A 124 -15.21 0.00 -3.98
C ALA A 124 -14.82 -1.27 -4.75
N ALA A 125 -13.58 -1.72 -4.62
CA ALA A 125 -13.10 -2.97 -5.23
C ALA A 125 -13.90 -4.17 -4.71
N TRP A 126 -14.15 -4.23 -3.40
CA TRP A 126 -14.98 -5.28 -2.79
C TRP A 126 -16.41 -5.26 -3.33
N LEU A 127 -17.03 -4.08 -3.45
CA LEU A 127 -18.39 -3.92 -3.98
C LEU A 127 -18.50 -4.32 -5.46
N TRP A 128 -17.47 -4.03 -6.26
CA TRP A 128 -17.43 -4.39 -7.69
C TRP A 128 -17.12 -5.86 -7.96
N ARG A 129 -16.61 -6.60 -6.97
CA ARG A 129 -16.17 -8.00 -7.12
C ARG A 129 -17.22 -8.89 -7.77
N ASN A 130 -18.49 -8.72 -7.40
CA ASN A 130 -19.59 -9.56 -7.87
C ASN A 130 -20.24 -9.05 -9.18
N ILE A 131 -19.86 -7.86 -9.66
CA ILE A 131 -20.47 -7.21 -10.83
C ILE A 131 -19.51 -7.26 -12.02
N GLN A 132 -18.29 -6.79 -11.84
CA GLN A 132 -17.27 -6.72 -12.90
C GLN A 132 -15.88 -6.92 -12.30
N LEU A 133 -15.32 -8.11 -12.49
CA LEU A 133 -14.02 -8.50 -11.96
C LEU A 133 -12.91 -7.53 -12.40
N GLN A 134 -12.83 -7.18 -13.69
CA GLN A 134 -11.78 -6.28 -14.19
C GLN A 134 -11.77 -4.92 -13.47
N GLY A 135 -12.95 -4.33 -13.21
CA GLY A 135 -13.05 -3.07 -12.48
C GLY A 135 -12.62 -3.19 -11.01
N SER A 136 -12.99 -4.29 -10.37
CA SER A 136 -12.54 -4.61 -9.01
C SER A 136 -11.02 -4.68 -8.88
N TRP A 137 -10.34 -5.29 -9.87
CA TRP A 137 -8.88 -5.42 -9.86
C TRP A 137 -8.17 -4.08 -10.02
N VAL A 138 -8.65 -3.21 -10.90
CA VAL A 138 -8.11 -1.85 -11.08
C VAL A 138 -8.28 -1.03 -9.79
N LEU A 139 -9.45 -1.12 -9.16
CA LEU A 139 -9.72 -0.43 -7.90
C LEU A 139 -8.88 -0.97 -6.74
N LEU A 140 -8.65 -2.29 -6.69
CA LEU A 140 -7.77 -2.91 -5.71
C LEU A 140 -6.33 -2.44 -5.90
N ALA A 141 -5.81 -2.51 -7.12
CA ALA A 141 -4.45 -2.08 -7.44
C ALA A 141 -4.24 -0.59 -7.09
N GLY A 142 -5.17 0.28 -7.48
CA GLY A 142 -5.14 1.69 -7.12
C GLY A 142 -5.22 1.91 -5.60
N GLY A 143 -6.11 1.18 -4.91
CA GLY A 143 -6.24 1.22 -3.46
C GLY A 143 -4.93 0.86 -2.75
N LEU A 144 -4.21 -0.16 -3.22
CA LEU A 144 -2.89 -0.54 -2.69
C LEU A 144 -1.81 0.51 -2.97
N ILE A 145 -1.80 1.11 -4.17
CA ILE A 145 -0.87 2.22 -4.50
C ILE A 145 -1.10 3.40 -3.55
N PHE A 146 -2.35 3.79 -3.34
CA PHE A 146 -2.69 4.86 -2.39
C PHE A 146 -2.35 4.48 -0.96
N TRP A 147 -2.46 3.21 -0.57
CA TRP A 147 -2.01 2.73 0.74
C TRP A 147 -0.51 2.94 0.91
N ILE A 148 0.32 2.58 -0.07
CA ILE A 148 1.78 2.78 -0.03
C ILE A 148 2.11 4.27 0.11
N ILE A 149 1.44 5.14 -0.65
CA ILE A 149 1.63 6.59 -0.54
C ILE A 149 1.26 7.08 0.88
N ALA A 150 0.17 6.59 1.45
CA ALA A 150 -0.21 6.90 2.83
C ALA A 150 0.84 6.41 3.84
N LEU A 151 1.45 5.23 3.64
CA LEU A 151 2.54 4.73 4.48
C LEU A 151 3.78 5.64 4.42
N ILE A 152 4.12 6.16 3.24
CA ILE A 152 5.21 7.12 3.08
C ILE A 152 4.93 8.38 3.91
N GLY A 153 3.73 8.94 3.82
CA GLY A 153 3.34 10.09 4.66
C GLY A 153 3.36 9.78 6.15
N ALA A 154 2.95 8.56 6.54
CA ALA A 154 2.87 8.16 7.94
C ALA A 154 4.27 8.02 8.54
N SER A 155 5.19 7.44 7.76
CA SER A 155 6.61 7.39 8.08
C SER A 155 7.20 8.80 8.26
N GLN A 156 6.94 9.72 7.33
CA GLN A 156 7.38 11.12 7.43
C GLN A 156 6.83 11.83 8.68
N LEU A 157 5.58 11.57 9.04
CA LEU A 157 4.93 12.19 10.21
C LEU A 157 5.55 11.70 11.52
N VAL A 158 5.78 10.40 11.66
CA VAL A 158 6.35 9.79 12.87
C VAL A 158 7.78 10.24 13.09
N LEU A 159 8.56 10.36 12.01
CA LEU A 159 10.00 10.64 12.07
C LEU A 159 10.33 12.14 12.18
N LYS A 160 9.32 13.03 12.11
CA LYS A 160 9.36 14.48 12.45
C LYS A 160 10.54 15.32 11.92
N LYS A 161 11.21 14.88 10.86
CA LYS A 161 12.28 15.61 10.18
C LYS A 161 12.14 15.43 8.67
N PRO A 162 12.68 16.34 7.83
CA PRO A 162 12.98 16.04 6.44
C PRO A 162 14.10 14.98 6.45
N ALA A 163 13.70 13.75 6.74
CA ALA A 163 14.60 12.65 7.01
C ALA A 163 15.20 12.17 5.68
N SER A 164 16.45 11.74 5.75
CA SER A 164 17.09 11.00 4.67
C SER A 164 16.12 9.92 4.13
N ASP A 165 16.14 9.73 2.81
CA ASP A 165 15.22 8.82 2.12
C ASP A 165 15.21 7.40 2.73
N SER A 166 16.33 6.96 3.31
CA SER A 166 16.47 5.68 4.02
C SER A 166 15.63 5.58 5.29
N LEU A 167 15.54 6.64 6.09
CA LEU A 167 14.77 6.61 7.33
C LEU A 167 13.27 6.50 7.01
N VAL A 168 12.80 7.23 5.99
CA VAL A 168 11.41 7.15 5.52
C VAL A 168 11.10 5.74 5.04
N LEU A 169 12.01 5.13 4.27
CA LEU A 169 11.84 3.77 3.75
C LEU A 169 11.79 2.73 4.87
N SER A 170 12.58 2.89 5.94
CA SER A 170 12.54 2.01 7.12
C SER A 170 11.17 2.02 7.81
N GLY A 171 10.57 3.21 7.97
CA GLY A 171 9.22 3.33 8.52
C GLY A 171 8.15 2.74 7.60
N VAL A 172 8.30 2.88 6.28
CA VAL A 172 7.42 2.23 5.30
C VAL A 172 7.50 0.72 5.40
N LEU A 173 8.71 0.14 5.53
CA LEU A 173 8.89 -1.30 5.71
C LEU A 173 8.21 -1.81 6.99
N ALA A 174 8.39 -1.10 8.11
CA ALA A 174 7.76 -1.46 9.38
C ALA A 174 6.23 -1.40 9.31
N LEU A 175 5.67 -0.33 8.74
CA LEU A 175 4.21 -0.18 8.59
C LEU A 175 3.64 -1.16 7.56
N MET A 176 4.39 -1.51 6.51
CA MET A 176 4.00 -2.55 5.55
C MET A 176 3.92 -3.91 6.23
N ALA A 177 4.91 -4.27 7.05
CA ALA A 177 4.89 -5.52 7.82
C ALA A 177 3.63 -5.63 8.70
N ILE A 178 3.18 -4.54 9.30
CA ILE A 178 1.91 -4.49 10.07
C ILE A 178 0.69 -4.58 9.13
N SER A 179 0.70 -3.84 8.02
CA SER A 179 -0.40 -3.79 7.06
C SER A 179 -0.72 -5.16 6.45
N VAL A 180 0.33 -5.93 6.16
CA VAL A 180 0.26 -7.30 5.63
C VAL A 180 -0.56 -8.22 6.54
N TRP A 181 -0.38 -8.14 7.87
CA TRP A 181 -1.19 -8.88 8.82
C TRP A 181 -2.64 -8.40 8.85
N GLY A 182 -2.85 -7.09 8.74
CA GLY A 182 -4.18 -6.48 8.60
C GLY A 182 -4.92 -7.04 7.39
N TRP A 183 -4.28 -7.03 6.22
CA TRP A 183 -4.85 -7.58 4.98
C TRP A 183 -5.16 -9.07 5.11
N ARG A 184 -4.28 -9.86 5.73
CA ARG A 184 -4.52 -11.29 5.97
C ARG A 184 -5.73 -11.56 6.88
N ILE A 185 -5.93 -10.74 7.91
CA ILE A 185 -7.09 -10.89 8.81
C ILE A 185 -8.38 -10.48 8.08
N VAL A 186 -8.34 -9.37 7.35
CA VAL A 186 -9.50 -8.85 6.60
C VAL A 186 -9.87 -9.78 5.44
N SER A 187 -8.87 -10.29 4.71
CA SER A 187 -9.08 -11.24 3.60
C SER A 187 -9.75 -12.52 4.10
N GLY A 188 -9.32 -13.05 5.25
CA GLY A 188 -9.93 -14.21 5.89
C GLY A 188 -11.37 -13.96 6.34
N ARG A 189 -11.67 -12.79 6.91
CA ARG A 189 -13.04 -12.43 7.35
C ARG A 189 -14.01 -12.20 6.20
N LEU A 190 -13.53 -11.63 5.10
CA LEU A 190 -14.36 -11.29 3.93
C LEU A 190 -14.35 -12.36 2.83
N ALA A 191 -13.64 -13.48 3.05
CA ALA A 191 -13.35 -14.48 2.02
C ALA A 191 -12.90 -13.82 0.71
N TRP A 192 -11.94 -12.88 0.83
CA TRP A 192 -11.49 -12.03 -0.25
C TRP A 192 -10.08 -12.42 -0.70
N TRP A 193 -10.02 -13.33 -1.68
CA TRP A 193 -8.75 -13.90 -2.14
C TRP A 193 -7.84 -12.87 -2.82
N GLU A 194 -8.39 -11.92 -3.59
CA GLU A 194 -7.58 -10.92 -4.28
C GLU A 194 -6.82 -10.03 -3.28
N LEU A 195 -7.45 -9.67 -2.15
CA LEU A 195 -6.80 -8.92 -1.07
C LEU A 195 -5.75 -9.76 -0.34
N ASP A 196 -5.94 -11.07 -0.23
CA ASP A 196 -4.97 -11.96 0.39
C ASP A 196 -3.63 -11.99 -0.35
N VAL A 197 -3.65 -11.87 -1.69
CA VAL A 197 -2.43 -11.80 -2.51
C VAL A 197 -1.58 -10.56 -2.16
N SER A 198 -2.22 -9.47 -1.73
CA SER A 198 -1.54 -8.21 -1.39
C SER A 198 -0.51 -8.36 -0.26
N LYS A 199 -0.63 -9.39 0.59
CA LYS A 199 0.35 -9.68 1.66
C LYS A 199 1.76 -9.93 1.12
N TRP A 200 1.88 -10.36 -0.13
CA TRP A 200 3.17 -10.59 -0.80
C TRP A 200 3.86 -9.30 -1.26
N LEU A 201 3.22 -8.12 -1.17
CA LEU A 201 3.90 -6.84 -1.38
C LEU A 201 5.06 -6.60 -0.40
N LEU A 202 5.12 -7.34 0.71
CA LEU A 202 6.26 -7.29 1.63
C LEU A 202 7.59 -7.62 0.92
N TRP A 203 7.61 -8.54 -0.05
CA TRP A 203 8.83 -8.93 -0.77
C TRP A 203 9.45 -7.79 -1.57
N PRO A 204 8.73 -7.12 -2.50
CA PRO A 204 9.29 -5.99 -3.22
C PRO A 204 9.64 -4.83 -2.27
N THR A 205 8.90 -4.62 -1.17
CA THR A 205 9.27 -3.59 -0.18
C THR A 205 10.59 -3.92 0.54
N MET A 206 10.80 -5.19 0.94
CA MET A 206 12.08 -5.64 1.50
C MET A 206 13.23 -5.49 0.50
N LEU A 207 13.01 -5.85 -0.76
CA LEU A 207 14.03 -5.72 -1.81
C LEU A 207 14.43 -4.26 -2.04
N VAL A 208 13.46 -3.35 -2.13
CA VAL A 208 13.75 -1.91 -2.29
C VAL A 208 14.50 -1.35 -1.08
N MET A 209 14.13 -1.74 0.15
CA MET A 209 14.88 -1.36 1.35
C MET A 209 16.32 -1.86 1.30
N LEU A 210 16.53 -3.14 0.96
CA LEU A 210 17.86 -3.74 0.88
C LEU A 210 18.73 -3.04 -0.17
N LEU A 211 18.21 -2.81 -1.37
CA LEU A 211 18.94 -2.11 -2.44
C LEU A 211 19.30 -0.67 -2.04
N SER A 212 18.39 0.02 -1.34
CA SER A 212 18.66 1.34 -0.80
C SER A 212 19.79 1.34 0.25
N GLN A 213 19.80 0.35 1.16
CA GLN A 213 20.85 0.21 2.17
C GLN A 213 22.20 -0.18 1.55
N ILE A 214 22.20 -1.03 0.53
CA ILE A 214 23.40 -1.38 -0.25
C ILE A 214 23.99 -0.15 -0.93
N SER A 215 23.14 0.66 -1.57
CA SER A 215 23.57 1.92 -2.21
C SER A 215 24.23 2.88 -1.20
N GLN A 216 23.72 2.92 0.03
CA GLN A 216 24.20 3.83 1.08
C GLN A 216 25.35 3.26 1.92
N HIS A 217 25.78 2.01 1.72
CA HIS A 217 26.79 1.32 2.54
C HIS A 217 26.42 1.24 4.03
N GLU A 218 25.11 1.21 4.35
CA GLU A 218 24.59 1.21 5.72
C GLU A 218 23.56 0.09 5.90
N ILE A 219 24.02 -1.17 5.96
CA ILE A 219 23.15 -2.29 6.33
C ILE A 219 23.09 -2.38 7.85
N PHE A 220 24.17 -2.73 8.55
CA PHE A 220 24.15 -2.80 10.02
C PHE A 220 24.42 -1.46 10.71
N ALA A 221 25.11 -0.54 10.02
CA ALA A 221 25.40 0.81 10.53
C ALA A 221 24.17 1.73 10.63
N ALA A 222 23.04 1.37 10.01
CA ALA A 222 21.82 2.19 9.97
C ALA A 222 21.07 2.33 11.32
N GLY A 223 21.63 1.78 12.42
CA GLY A 223 21.17 1.99 13.79
C GLY A 223 19.69 1.66 13.99
N TRP A 224 18.89 2.66 14.35
CA TRP A 224 17.45 2.51 14.62
C TRP A 224 16.63 2.06 13.40
N GLN A 225 17.10 2.28 12.17
CA GLN A 225 16.40 1.87 10.95
C GLN A 225 16.29 0.33 10.85
N ASN A 226 17.26 -0.39 11.43
CA ASN A 226 17.29 -1.85 11.40
C ASN A 226 16.20 -2.50 12.26
N LEU A 227 15.55 -1.74 13.14
CA LEU A 227 14.36 -2.24 13.85
C LEU A 227 13.22 -2.57 12.89
N ALA A 228 13.16 -1.95 11.71
CA ALA A 228 12.17 -2.31 10.69
C ALA A 228 12.34 -3.77 10.23
N TRP A 229 13.58 -4.25 10.09
CA TRP A 229 13.88 -5.63 9.73
C TRP A 229 13.48 -6.62 10.83
N CYS A 230 13.54 -6.21 12.09
CA CYS A 230 13.05 -7.02 13.23
C CYS A 230 11.54 -7.26 13.19
N LEU A 231 10.77 -6.42 12.48
CA LEU A 231 9.35 -6.65 12.21
C LEU A 231 9.14 -7.38 10.87
N ALA A 232 9.87 -6.98 9.83
CA ALA A 232 9.69 -7.50 8.48
C ALA A 232 10.13 -8.96 8.31
N LEU A 233 11.28 -9.37 8.86
CA LEU A 233 11.78 -10.75 8.71
C LEU A 233 10.88 -11.77 9.43
N PRO A 234 10.43 -11.55 10.69
CA PRO A 234 9.47 -12.45 11.31
C PRO A 234 8.12 -12.47 10.57
N ALA A 235 7.66 -11.33 10.06
CA ALA A 235 6.43 -11.29 9.26
C ALA A 235 6.58 -12.11 7.96
N ALA A 236 7.67 -11.95 7.22
CA ALA A 236 7.97 -12.72 6.02
C ALA A 236 8.11 -14.22 6.32
N GLY A 237 8.82 -14.58 7.39
CA GLY A 237 8.95 -15.96 7.84
C GLY A 237 7.61 -16.59 8.22
N ALA A 238 6.77 -15.87 8.97
CA ALA A 238 5.45 -16.33 9.34
C ALA A 238 4.51 -16.48 8.14
N LEU A 239 4.60 -15.60 7.14
CA LEU A 239 3.88 -15.74 5.87
C LEU A 239 4.33 -16.98 5.10
N LEU A 240 5.64 -17.22 4.99
CA LEU A 240 6.14 -18.45 4.36
C LEU A 240 5.68 -19.69 5.13
N TRP A 241 5.71 -19.65 6.46
CA TRP A 241 5.34 -20.81 7.27
C TRP A 241 3.85 -21.16 7.13
N ARG A 242 2.98 -20.15 7.00
CA ARG A 242 1.52 -20.33 7.01
C ARG A 242 0.89 -20.43 5.63
N ASP A 243 1.40 -19.65 4.68
CA ASP A 243 0.70 -19.37 3.43
C ASP A 243 1.50 -19.84 2.20
N ALA A 244 2.76 -20.29 2.33
CA ALA A 244 3.55 -20.76 1.19
C ALA A 244 2.98 -22.00 0.50
N GLU A 245 2.21 -22.83 1.21
CA GLU A 245 1.54 -24.01 0.66
C GLU A 245 0.27 -23.65 -0.14
N THR A 246 -0.31 -22.48 0.13
CA THR A 246 -1.49 -21.98 -0.62
C THR A 246 -1.09 -21.39 -1.98
N LEU A 247 0.18 -21.04 -2.16
CA LEU A 247 0.70 -20.52 -3.40
C LEU A 247 0.94 -21.63 -4.43
N PRO A 248 0.84 -21.32 -5.73
CA PRO A 248 1.36 -22.18 -6.78
C PRO A 248 2.83 -22.56 -6.53
N PRO A 249 3.25 -23.81 -6.82
CA PRO A 249 4.60 -24.29 -6.52
C PRO A 249 5.74 -23.42 -7.07
N ARG A 250 5.52 -22.73 -8.21
CA ARG A 250 6.50 -21.80 -8.77
C ARG A 250 6.67 -20.55 -7.89
N LEU A 251 5.57 -19.93 -7.46
CA LEU A 251 5.60 -18.72 -6.63
C LEU A 251 6.09 -19.02 -5.22
N SER A 252 5.72 -20.16 -4.65
CA SER A 252 6.25 -20.63 -3.36
C SER A 252 7.77 -20.79 -3.43
N ARG A 253 8.30 -21.49 -4.44
CA ARG A 253 9.75 -21.62 -4.68
C ARG A 253 10.44 -20.26 -4.81
N LEU A 254 9.88 -19.35 -5.60
CA LEU A 254 10.43 -17.99 -5.76
C LEU A 254 10.42 -17.20 -4.45
N ALA A 255 9.38 -17.30 -3.64
CA ALA A 255 9.30 -16.61 -2.35
C ALA A 255 10.36 -17.13 -1.35
N HIS A 256 10.54 -18.45 -1.29
CA HIS A 256 11.59 -19.10 -0.50
C HIS A 256 13.00 -18.70 -0.95
N LEU A 257 13.25 -18.76 -2.27
CA LEU A 257 14.55 -18.45 -2.87
C LEU A 257 14.90 -16.96 -2.72
N SER A 258 13.96 -16.07 -3.03
CA SER A 258 14.18 -14.62 -2.95
C SER A 258 14.42 -14.16 -1.51
N LEU A 259 13.71 -14.68 -0.52
CA LEU A 259 13.97 -14.34 0.89
C LEU A 259 15.37 -14.79 1.30
N PHE A 260 15.76 -16.01 0.91
CA PHE A 260 17.10 -16.52 1.18
C PHE A 260 18.19 -15.67 0.52
N TRP A 261 18.02 -15.32 -0.75
CA TRP A 261 18.98 -14.47 -1.47
C TRP A 261 19.04 -13.05 -0.95
N MET A 262 17.94 -12.45 -0.49
CA MET A 262 17.99 -11.12 0.14
C MET A 262 18.82 -11.15 1.43
N ILE A 263 18.66 -12.20 2.26
CA ILE A 263 19.46 -12.37 3.48
C ILE A 263 20.93 -12.62 3.13
N LEU A 264 21.19 -13.50 2.16
CA LEU A 264 22.55 -13.79 1.69
C LEU A 264 23.24 -12.54 1.14
N LEU A 265 22.55 -11.77 0.31
CA LEU A 265 23.06 -10.53 -0.28
C LEU A 265 23.37 -9.50 0.81
N ALA A 266 22.49 -9.35 1.81
CA ALA A 266 22.73 -8.44 2.93
C ALA A 266 23.98 -8.81 3.72
N LEU A 267 24.14 -10.10 4.06
CA LEU A 267 25.31 -10.59 4.81
C LEU A 267 26.59 -10.52 3.98
N ALA A 268 26.52 -10.85 2.69
CA ALA A 268 27.66 -10.80 1.78
C ALA A 268 28.14 -9.36 1.56
N ALA A 269 27.22 -8.40 1.37
CA ALA A 269 27.55 -6.99 1.23
C ALA A 269 28.24 -6.45 2.49
N GLU A 270 27.70 -6.74 3.67
CA GLU A 270 28.32 -6.31 4.93
C GLU A 270 29.72 -6.92 5.11
N LEU A 271 29.87 -8.23 4.87
CA LEU A 271 31.16 -8.89 4.97
C LEU A 271 32.18 -8.31 3.99
N PHE A 272 31.73 -7.98 2.78
CA PHE A 272 32.58 -7.38 1.76
C PHE A 272 33.07 -5.99 2.17
N TRP A 273 32.18 -5.13 2.67
CA TRP A 273 32.60 -3.81 3.18
C TRP A 273 33.51 -3.93 4.39
N PHE A 274 33.19 -4.82 5.34
CA PHE A 274 34.05 -5.11 6.48
C PHE A 274 35.46 -5.56 6.04
N ALA A 275 35.55 -6.40 5.01
CA ALA A 275 36.83 -6.85 4.48
C ALA A 275 37.63 -5.73 3.80
N GLN A 276 36.95 -4.72 3.24
CA GLN A 276 37.60 -3.54 2.65
C GLN A 276 38.10 -2.56 3.71
N ASP A 277 37.40 -2.43 4.83
CA ASP A 277 37.75 -1.52 5.93
C ASP A 277 38.91 -2.03 6.81
N LEU A 278 39.42 -3.24 6.54
CA LEU A 278 40.54 -3.83 7.26
C LEU A 278 41.83 -2.99 7.10
N PRO A 279 42.63 -2.81 8.17
CA PRO A 279 43.90 -2.11 8.10
C PRO A 279 44.89 -2.70 7.08
N TRP A 280 45.76 -1.83 6.57
CA TRP A 280 46.82 -2.22 5.64
C TRP A 280 47.68 -3.37 6.19
N GLY A 281 47.91 -4.40 5.38
CA GLY A 281 48.60 -5.64 5.77
C GLY A 281 47.68 -6.81 6.14
N MET A 282 46.36 -6.60 6.26
CA MET A 282 45.37 -7.65 6.59
C MET A 282 44.61 -8.20 5.37
N ALA A 283 45.04 -7.94 4.14
CA ALA A 283 44.33 -8.38 2.93
C ALA A 283 44.17 -9.91 2.83
N ALA A 284 45.17 -10.68 3.29
CA ALA A 284 45.08 -12.13 3.37
C ALA A 284 44.02 -12.61 4.38
N TRP A 285 43.79 -11.84 5.45
CA TRP A 285 42.71 -12.13 6.41
C TRP A 285 41.35 -11.83 5.81
N GLY A 286 41.18 -10.72 5.09
CA GLY A 286 39.91 -10.37 4.43
C GLY A 286 39.44 -11.46 3.45
N SER A 287 40.34 -11.90 2.57
CA SER A 287 40.07 -13.00 1.63
C SER A 287 39.80 -14.33 2.34
N GLY A 288 40.57 -14.66 3.38
CA GLY A 288 40.33 -15.84 4.22
C GLY A 288 38.96 -15.82 4.91
N LEU A 289 38.51 -14.66 5.41
CA LEU A 289 37.21 -14.47 6.04
C LEU A 289 36.06 -14.68 5.05
N MET A 290 36.19 -14.16 3.83
CA MET A 290 35.21 -14.36 2.75
C MET A 290 35.10 -15.84 2.37
N MET A 291 36.23 -16.53 2.20
CA MET A 291 36.25 -17.98 1.91
C MET A 291 35.66 -18.80 3.06
N ALA A 292 36.01 -18.48 4.30
CA ALA A 292 35.49 -19.16 5.49
C ALA A 292 33.98 -18.96 5.64
N ALA A 293 33.47 -17.75 5.39
CA ALA A 293 32.04 -17.46 5.40
C ALA A 293 31.28 -18.25 4.33
N GLY A 294 31.80 -18.32 3.10
CA GLY A 294 31.24 -19.14 2.02
C GLY A 294 31.18 -20.63 2.38
N GLY A 295 32.30 -21.18 2.88
CA GLY A 295 32.37 -22.58 3.33
C GLY A 295 31.44 -22.88 4.50
N LEU A 296 31.37 -21.99 5.49
CA LEU A 296 30.45 -22.10 6.63
C LEU A 296 28.99 -22.06 6.15
N LEU A 297 28.65 -21.19 5.21
CA LEU A 297 27.30 -21.07 4.68
C LEU A 297 26.87 -22.35 3.94
N ILE A 298 27.75 -22.90 3.08
CA ILE A 298 27.50 -24.18 2.41
C ILE A 298 27.28 -25.29 3.43
N PHE A 299 28.14 -25.38 4.45
CA PHE A 299 28.02 -26.37 5.52
C PHE A 299 26.71 -26.23 6.30
N LEU A 300 26.34 -25.01 6.72
CA LEU A 300 25.12 -24.74 7.46
C LEU A 300 23.86 -25.05 6.65
N VAL A 301 23.84 -24.72 5.36
CA VAL A 301 22.71 -25.04 4.48
C VAL A 301 22.61 -26.55 4.28
N HIS A 302 23.73 -27.23 4.04
CA HIS A 302 23.77 -28.68 3.92
C HIS A 302 23.23 -29.37 5.19
N GLU A 303 23.71 -28.95 6.36
CA GLU A 303 23.27 -29.50 7.65
C GLU A 303 21.79 -29.17 7.92
N ALA A 304 21.32 -27.97 7.58
CA ALA A 304 19.93 -27.58 7.75
C ALA A 304 18.98 -28.36 6.84
N VAL A 305 19.38 -28.66 5.60
CA VAL A 305 18.65 -29.53 4.67
C VAL A 305 18.65 -30.97 5.19
N HIS A 306 19.80 -31.49 5.63
CA HIS A 306 19.93 -32.84 6.18
C HIS A 306 19.07 -33.04 7.43
N ARG A 307 19.06 -32.07 8.35
CA ARG A 307 18.23 -32.06 9.57
C ARG A 307 16.76 -31.74 9.32
N GLN A 308 16.35 -31.48 8.07
CA GLN A 308 14.99 -31.08 7.71
C GLN A 308 14.45 -29.90 8.54
N LEU A 309 15.30 -28.91 8.80
CA LEU A 309 14.89 -27.69 9.49
C LEU A 309 13.99 -26.85 8.57
N TRP A 310 13.00 -26.17 9.13
CA TRP A 310 12.25 -25.15 8.39
C TRP A 310 13.12 -23.88 8.23
N PRO A 311 13.15 -23.19 7.07
CA PRO A 311 12.34 -23.39 5.85
C PRO A 311 12.90 -24.41 4.84
N PHE A 312 14.08 -24.97 5.10
CA PHE A 312 14.81 -25.86 4.16
C PHE A 312 14.07 -27.15 3.83
N ARG A 313 13.28 -27.69 4.77
CA ARG A 313 12.46 -28.90 4.57
C ARG A 313 11.38 -28.77 3.50
N SER A 314 10.92 -27.55 3.20
CA SER A 314 9.82 -27.34 2.24
C SER A 314 10.27 -27.58 0.81
N TRP A 315 11.52 -27.22 0.48
CA TRP A 315 12.11 -27.39 -0.85
C TRP A 315 13.59 -27.80 -0.76
N PRO A 316 13.92 -29.00 -0.26
CA PRO A 316 15.30 -29.38 0.04
C PRO A 316 16.21 -29.34 -1.19
N ALA A 317 15.72 -29.80 -2.34
CA ALA A 317 16.45 -29.73 -3.61
C ALA A 317 16.72 -28.29 -4.08
N LEU A 318 15.79 -27.36 -3.84
CA LEU A 318 15.95 -25.95 -4.23
C LEU A 318 17.04 -25.28 -3.40
N TYR A 319 17.04 -25.51 -2.08
CA TYR A 319 18.04 -24.94 -1.20
C TYR A 319 19.44 -25.55 -1.40
N ALA A 320 19.52 -26.86 -1.68
CA ALA A 320 20.80 -27.53 -1.90
C ALA A 320 21.45 -27.19 -3.25
N SER A 321 20.67 -26.81 -4.27
CA SER A 321 21.18 -26.53 -5.62
C SER A 321 21.08 -25.05 -6.00
N GLN A 322 19.86 -24.58 -6.26
CA GLN A 322 19.61 -23.26 -6.83
C GLN A 322 19.95 -22.11 -5.87
N ALA A 323 19.70 -22.29 -4.57
CA ALA A 323 19.99 -21.24 -3.60
C ALA A 323 21.50 -20.98 -3.45
N MET A 324 22.35 -21.97 -3.75
CA MET A 324 23.81 -21.91 -3.59
C MET A 324 24.55 -21.35 -4.83
N ILE A 325 23.85 -21.14 -5.96
CA ILE A 325 24.45 -20.61 -7.20
C ILE A 325 25.30 -19.35 -6.94
N PRO A 326 24.82 -18.32 -6.21
CA PRO A 326 25.59 -17.09 -6.00
C PRO A 326 26.86 -17.25 -5.14
N VAL A 327 27.06 -18.41 -4.53
CA VAL A 327 28.20 -18.70 -3.64
C VAL A 327 29.23 -19.59 -4.35
N ALA A 328 28.80 -20.31 -5.40
CA ALA A 328 29.64 -21.21 -6.18
C ALA A 328 30.32 -20.51 -7.36
N GLU A 329 29.79 -19.37 -7.80
CA GLU A 329 30.39 -18.48 -8.82
C GLU A 329 31.23 -17.38 -8.17
#